data_AF-A0A451A2G4-F1
#
_entry.id   AF-A0A451A2G4-F1
#
_cell.length_a   1.000
_cell.length_b   1.000
_cell.length_c   1.000
_cell.angle_alpha   90.00
_cell.angle_beta   90.00
_cell.angle_gamma   90.00
#
_symmetry.space_group_name_H-M   'P 1'
#
loop_
_entity.id
_entity.type
_entity.pdbx_description
1 polymer ?
#
loop_
_entity_poly.entity_id
_entity_poly.type
_entity_poly.pdbx_seq_one_letter_code
_entity_poly.pdbx_strand_id
1 'polypeptide(L)'
;MADLSYWSFRQCPYLSFFHDDPYDWDSLWNEQRRKRNYAWILAYKGVGVDVDGIIIKDVHAKLRRFIGDSTLLHYQGLDYGTNPVFAIAYLAEQEEHRLRKWLDVEFLDFFDADPFGSEDRIP
;
A
#
# COMPACT_ATOMS: atom_id res chain seq x y z
N MET A 1 11.73 5.74 0.47
CA MET A 1 11.24 7.13 0.51
C MET A 1 11.28 7.83 -0.86
N ALA A 2 12.30 7.63 -1.71
CA ALA A 2 12.34 8.24 -3.06
C ALA A 2 11.19 7.77 -3.99
N ASP A 3 10.80 6.52 -3.82
CA ASP A 3 9.65 5.85 -4.42
C ASP A 3 8.29 6.47 -4.02
N LEU A 4 8.08 6.76 -2.72
CA LEU A 4 6.84 7.41 -2.27
C LEU A 4 6.73 8.83 -2.86
N SER A 5 7.83 9.58 -2.91
CA SER A 5 7.85 10.89 -3.56
C SER A 5 7.50 10.81 -5.05
N TYR A 6 8.02 9.79 -5.74
CA TYR A 6 7.70 9.54 -7.14
C TYR A 6 6.22 9.20 -7.35
N TRP A 7 5.66 8.27 -6.57
CA TRP A 7 4.27 7.87 -6.74
C TRP A 7 3.26 8.92 -6.26
N SER A 8 3.63 9.73 -5.26
CA SER A 8 2.76 10.79 -4.72
C SER A 8 2.79 12.04 -5.58
N PHE A 9 3.96 12.40 -6.13
CA PHE A 9 4.18 13.71 -6.73
C PHE A 9 4.70 13.68 -8.17
N ARG A 10 4.97 12.49 -8.73
CA ARG A 10 5.61 12.29 -10.04
C ARG A 10 7.03 12.87 -10.13
N GLN A 11 7.68 13.07 -8.99
CA GLN A 11 9.05 13.57 -8.91
C GLN A 11 9.99 12.47 -8.42
N CYS A 12 11.06 12.19 -9.15
CA CYS A 12 12.10 11.26 -8.74
C CYS A 12 13.20 12.02 -7.97
N PRO A 13 13.34 11.86 -6.64
CA PRO A 13 14.33 12.61 -5.87
C PRO A 13 15.77 12.29 -6.27
N TYR A 14 16.02 11.09 -6.80
CA TYR A 14 17.33 10.71 -7.34
C TYR A 14 17.75 11.63 -8.48
N LEU A 15 16.86 11.85 -9.45
CA LEU A 15 17.16 12.74 -10.58
C LEU A 15 17.39 14.18 -10.10
N SER A 16 16.56 14.67 -9.19
CA SER A 16 16.73 16.01 -8.64
C SER A 16 18.02 16.20 -7.84
N PHE A 17 18.50 15.16 -7.16
CA PHE A 17 19.71 15.27 -6.35
C PHE A 17 21.00 15.04 -7.15
N PHE A 18 21.00 14.11 -8.11
CA PHE A 18 22.21 13.70 -8.83
C PHE A 18 22.33 14.29 -10.24
N HIS A 19 21.23 14.78 -10.81
CA HIS A 19 21.18 15.32 -12.18
C HIS A 19 20.74 16.78 -12.23
N ASP A 20 20.64 17.46 -11.08
CA ASP A 20 20.19 18.86 -10.95
C ASP A 20 18.80 19.14 -11.57
N ASP A 21 17.94 18.12 -11.69
CA ASP A 21 16.57 18.28 -12.16
C ASP A 21 15.76 19.09 -11.12
N PRO A 22 15.28 20.31 -11.47
CA PRO A 22 14.64 21.18 -10.51
C PRO A 22 13.29 20.61 -10.03
N TYR A 23 12.98 20.87 -8.76
CA TYR A 23 11.68 20.54 -8.19
C TYR A 23 10.60 21.53 -8.66
N ASP A 24 9.47 21.00 -9.13
CA ASP A 24 8.24 21.78 -9.32
C ASP A 24 7.48 21.89 -7.98
N TRP A 25 7.90 22.87 -7.18
CA TRP A 25 7.35 23.10 -5.84
C TRP A 25 5.86 23.45 -5.85
N ASP A 26 5.39 24.15 -6.88
CA ASP A 26 3.98 24.55 -6.99
C ASP A 26 3.07 23.34 -7.26
N SER A 27 3.52 22.42 -8.12
CA SER A 27 2.84 21.14 -8.34
C SER A 27 2.90 20.24 -7.11
N LEU A 28 4.03 20.22 -6.40
CA LEU A 28 4.22 19.45 -5.16
C LEU A 28 3.27 19.93 -4.05
N TRP A 29 3.13 21.24 -3.87
CA TRP A 29 2.45 21.84 -2.72
C TRP A 29 1.04 22.35 -3.00
N ASN A 30 0.38 21.85 -4.05
CA ASN A 30 -0.97 22.27 -4.38
C ASN A 30 -1.99 21.92 -3.26
N GLU A 31 -3.09 22.67 -3.19
CA GLU A 31 -4.11 22.54 -2.13
C GLU A 31 -4.66 21.13 -1.94
N GLN A 32 -4.81 20.38 -3.03
CA GLN A 32 -5.36 19.03 -2.99
C GLN A 32 -4.38 18.03 -2.35
N ARG A 33 -3.08 18.19 -2.62
CA ARG A 33 -2.02 17.31 -2.09
C ARG A 33 -1.65 17.63 -0.65
N ARG A 34 -1.74 18.90 -0.23
CA ARG A 34 -1.49 19.35 1.15
C ARG A 34 -2.43 18.76 2.19
N LYS A 35 -3.64 18.38 1.78
CA LYS A 35 -4.66 17.81 2.66
C LYS A 35 -4.64 16.29 2.72
N ARG A 36 -3.63 15.66 2.10
CA ARG A 36 -3.49 14.20 2.09
C ARG A 36 -2.36 13.76 3.01
N ASN A 37 -2.59 12.60 3.62
CA ASN A 37 -1.67 11.84 4.43
C ASN A 37 -1.19 10.68 3.57
N TYR A 38 0.12 10.47 3.51
CA TYR A 38 0.73 9.49 2.64
C TYR A 38 1.29 8.34 3.46
N ALA A 39 1.13 7.13 2.96
CA ALA A 39 1.70 5.93 3.57
C ALA A 39 2.26 5.02 2.49
N TRP A 40 3.19 4.16 2.91
CA TRP A 40 3.52 2.96 2.14
C TRP A 40 3.07 1.73 2.92
N ILE A 41 2.96 0.60 2.23
CA ILE A 41 2.75 -0.72 2.82
C ILE A 41 3.74 -1.66 2.18
N LEU A 42 4.47 -2.41 3.02
CA LEU A 42 5.29 -3.55 2.62
C LEU A 42 4.62 -4.81 3.16
N ALA A 43 3.77 -5.44 2.33
CA ALA A 43 2.96 -6.58 2.76
C ALA A 43 3.77 -7.88 2.66
N TYR A 44 4.07 -8.48 3.80
CA TYR A 44 4.84 -9.72 3.90
C TYR A 44 3.95 -10.91 4.28
N LYS A 45 4.33 -12.10 3.82
CA LYS A 45 3.60 -13.35 4.07
C LYS A 45 3.63 -13.73 5.56
N GLY A 46 4.73 -13.46 6.25
CA GLY A 46 4.97 -13.94 7.62
C GLY A 46 5.68 -15.30 7.64
N VAL A 47 6.25 -15.67 8.79
CA VAL A 47 6.97 -16.95 8.97
C VAL A 47 5.99 -18.04 9.36
N GLY A 48 6.11 -19.25 8.78
CA GLY A 48 5.32 -20.42 9.19
C GLY A 48 3.97 -20.58 8.51
N VAL A 49 3.67 -19.76 7.50
CA VAL A 49 2.41 -19.84 6.74
C VAL A 49 2.50 -20.94 5.70
N ASP A 50 1.59 -21.90 5.80
CA ASP A 50 1.34 -22.87 4.75
C ASP A 50 0.65 -22.17 3.57
N VAL A 51 1.30 -22.26 2.41
CA VAL A 51 0.84 -21.61 1.18
C VAL A 51 0.44 -22.61 0.11
N ASP A 52 0.39 -23.89 0.47
CA ASP A 52 -0.03 -24.94 -0.44
C ASP A 52 -1.50 -24.73 -0.83
N GLY A 53 -1.74 -24.70 -2.14
CA GLY A 53 -3.09 -24.46 -2.69
C GLY A 53 -3.54 -23.00 -2.66
N ILE A 54 -2.75 -22.06 -2.14
CA ILE A 54 -3.09 -20.64 -2.16
C ILE A 54 -2.84 -20.06 -3.57
N ILE A 55 -3.86 -19.41 -4.13
CA ILE A 55 -3.77 -18.67 -5.38
C ILE A 55 -3.38 -17.23 -5.05
N ILE A 56 -2.13 -16.86 -5.34
CA ILE A 56 -1.59 -15.52 -5.01
C ILE A 56 -2.42 -14.37 -5.58
N LYS A 57 -3.05 -14.56 -6.74
CA LYS A 57 -3.95 -13.57 -7.35
C LYS A 57 -5.10 -13.18 -6.41
N ASP A 58 -5.61 -14.13 -5.62
CA ASP A 58 -6.70 -13.90 -4.69
C ASP A 58 -6.23 -13.13 -3.46
N VAL A 59 -5.01 -13.40 -2.98
CA VAL A 59 -4.35 -12.64 -1.91
C VAL A 59 -4.19 -11.16 -2.33
N HIS A 60 -3.72 -10.91 -3.55
CA HIS A 60 -3.64 -9.55 -4.09
C HIS A 60 -5.01 -8.88 -4.20
N ALA A 61 -6.03 -9.61 -4.66
CA ALA A 61 -7.38 -9.09 -4.79
C ALA A 61 -7.97 -8.70 -3.43
N LYS A 62 -7.79 -9.53 -2.40
CA LYS A 62 -8.21 -9.23 -1.02
C LYS A 62 -7.51 -7.99 -0.48
N LEU A 63 -6.19 -7.90 -0.62
CA LEU A 63 -5.43 -6.73 -0.15
C LEU A 63 -5.87 -5.45 -0.88
N ARG A 64 -6.01 -5.49 -2.21
CA ARG A 64 -6.48 -4.33 -2.98
C ARG A 64 -7.88 -3.88 -2.57
N ARG A 65 -8.80 -4.84 -2.36
CA ARG A 65 -10.15 -4.56 -1.88
C ARG A 65 -10.14 -3.91 -0.49
N PHE A 66 -9.29 -4.40 0.41
CA PHE A 66 -9.14 -3.83 1.75
C PHE A 66 -8.53 -2.43 1.74
N ILE A 67 -7.61 -2.16 0.80
CA ILE A 67 -7.06 -0.82 0.55
C ILE A 67 -8.12 0.13 0.02
N GLY A 68 -8.85 -0.27 -1.00
CA GLY A 68 -9.80 0.58 -1.70
C GLY A 68 -9.13 1.47 -2.75
N ASP A 69 -9.79 1.59 -3.91
CA ASP A 69 -9.22 2.24 -5.09
C ASP A 69 -8.98 3.74 -4.92
N SER A 70 -9.79 4.43 -4.10
CA SER A 70 -9.65 5.87 -3.86
C SER A 70 -8.35 6.25 -3.15
N THR A 71 -7.79 5.30 -2.41
CA THR A 71 -6.67 5.51 -1.50
C THR A 71 -5.36 5.05 -2.14
N LEU A 72 -5.42 4.21 -3.16
CA LEU A 72 -4.27 3.57 -3.78
C LEU A 72 -3.62 4.48 -4.85
N LEU A 73 -2.40 4.94 -4.60
CA LEU A 73 -1.58 5.65 -5.59
C LEU A 73 -0.89 4.69 -6.56
N HIS A 74 -0.31 3.61 -6.01
CA HIS A 74 0.39 2.60 -6.77
C HIS A 74 0.40 1.26 -6.04
N TYR A 75 0.34 0.18 -6.80
CA TYR A 75 0.39 -1.18 -6.28
C TYR A 75 1.32 -2.03 -7.14
N GLN A 76 2.30 -2.63 -6.49
CA GLN A 76 3.16 -3.63 -7.08
C GLN A 76 2.87 -4.98 -6.43
N GLY A 77 2.34 -5.91 -7.22
CA GLY A 77 2.21 -7.31 -6.82
C GLY A 77 3.54 -8.04 -6.97
N LEU A 78 3.92 -8.82 -5.97
CA LEU A 78 5.10 -9.66 -5.93
C LEU A 78 4.71 -11.09 -5.61
N ASP A 79 5.62 -12.03 -5.90
CA ASP A 79 5.40 -13.45 -5.62
C ASP A 79 6.05 -13.88 -4.29
N TYR A 80 5.23 -14.31 -3.32
CA TYR A 80 5.73 -14.75 -2.02
C TYR A 80 6.54 -16.05 -2.06
N GLY A 81 6.46 -16.81 -3.16
CA GLY A 81 7.26 -18.02 -3.37
C GLY A 81 8.73 -17.69 -3.65
N THR A 82 9.00 -16.47 -4.11
CA THR A 82 10.37 -15.99 -4.42
C THR A 82 10.87 -14.92 -3.45
N ASN A 83 9.96 -14.23 -2.77
CA ASN A 83 10.26 -13.14 -1.83
C ASN A 83 9.41 -13.29 -0.56
N PRO A 84 9.86 -12.84 0.62
CA PRO A 84 9.00 -12.82 1.81
C PRO A 84 7.85 -11.80 1.71
N VAL A 85 7.92 -10.91 0.71
CA VAL A 85 6.97 -9.83 0.44
C VAL A 85 6.09 -10.22 -0.74
N PHE A 86 4.78 -10.09 -0.59
CA PHE A 86 3.83 -10.31 -1.68
C PHE A 86 3.28 -9.02 -2.27
N ALA A 87 3.38 -7.86 -1.60
CA ALA A 87 2.99 -6.60 -2.25
C ALA A 87 3.70 -5.38 -1.68
N ILE A 88 3.82 -4.37 -2.52
CA ILE A 88 4.14 -3.00 -2.11
C ILE A 88 2.98 -2.11 -2.55
N ALA A 89 2.46 -1.29 -1.65
CA ALA A 89 1.42 -0.32 -1.97
C ALA A 89 1.79 1.07 -1.47
N TYR A 90 1.45 2.09 -2.25
CA TYR A 90 1.59 3.50 -1.87
C TYR A 90 0.20 4.10 -1.79
N LEU A 91 -0.08 4.78 -0.69
CA LEU A 91 -1.41 5.25 -0.34
C LEU A 91 -1.42 6.76 -0.13
N ALA A 92 -2.58 7.37 -0.40
CA ALA A 92 -2.89 8.74 -0.01
C ALA A 92 -4.32 8.83 0.52
N GLU A 93 -4.46 9.29 1.76
CA GLU A 93 -5.74 9.48 2.43
C GLU A 93 -6.00 10.92 2.85
N GLN A 94 -7.25 11.35 2.88
CA GLN A 94 -7.58 12.69 3.42
C GLN A 94 -7.58 12.69 4.95
N GLU A 95 -8.02 11.59 5.56
CA GLU A 95 -8.21 11.48 7.00
C GLU A 95 -7.11 10.60 7.61
N GLU A 96 -6.21 11.20 8.40
CA GLU A 96 -5.06 10.50 9.01
C GLU A 96 -5.49 9.26 9.80
N HIS A 97 -6.59 9.33 10.54
CA HIS A 97 -7.05 8.21 11.36
C HIS A 97 -7.40 6.97 10.52
N ARG A 98 -7.78 7.13 9.25
CA ARG A 98 -8.01 6.00 8.33
C ARG A 98 -6.74 5.27 7.95
N LEU A 99 -5.57 5.90 8.12
CA LEU A 99 -4.30 5.22 7.95
C LEU A 99 -3.94 4.34 9.15
N ARG A 100 -4.51 4.57 10.33
CA ARG A 100 -4.21 3.78 11.53
C ARG A 100 -4.64 2.32 11.40
N LYS A 101 -5.71 2.05 10.63
CA LYS A 101 -6.13 0.68 10.30
C LYS A 101 -4.99 -0.15 9.69
N TRP A 102 -4.00 0.48 9.05
CA TRP A 102 -2.84 -0.21 8.47
C TRP A 102 -1.83 -0.69 9.50
N LEU A 103 -1.81 -0.08 10.69
CA LEU A 103 -0.95 -0.50 11.79
C LEU A 103 -1.53 -1.69 12.55
N ASP A 104 -2.85 -1.88 12.47
CA ASP A 104 -3.58 -2.90 13.21
C ASP A 104 -3.80 -4.19 12.39
N VAL A 105 -3.36 -4.21 11.12
CA VAL A 105 -3.57 -5.33 10.19
C VAL A 105 -2.40 -6.31 10.24
N GLU A 106 -2.71 -7.56 10.51
CA GLU A 106 -1.79 -8.68 10.30
C GLU A 106 -1.89 -9.14 8.84
N PHE A 107 -0.81 -8.99 8.07
CA PHE A 107 -0.85 -9.33 6.63
C PHE A 107 -1.07 -10.82 6.35
N LEU A 108 -0.89 -11.66 7.37
CA LEU A 108 -1.22 -13.08 7.33
C LEU A 108 -2.70 -13.32 7.01
N ASP A 109 -3.60 -12.47 7.51
CA ASP A 109 -5.03 -12.67 7.39
C ASP A 109 -5.47 -12.75 5.92
N PHE A 110 -4.76 -12.09 5.00
CA PHE A 110 -5.06 -12.13 3.57
C PHE A 110 -4.85 -13.50 2.91
N PHE A 111 -4.11 -14.40 3.56
CA PHE A 111 -3.89 -15.77 3.11
C PHE A 111 -5.02 -16.72 3.54
N ASP A 112 -5.81 -16.34 4.55
CA ASP A 112 -6.94 -17.12 5.02
C ASP A 112 -8.14 -16.99 4.08
N ALA A 113 -8.98 -18.03 4.01
CA ALA A 113 -10.16 -18.06 3.15
C ALA A 113 -11.16 -16.93 3.45
N ASP A 114 -11.25 -16.48 4.71
CA ASP A 114 -12.12 -15.40 5.17
C ASP A 114 -11.39 -14.45 6.15
N PRO A 115 -10.59 -13.48 5.64
CA PRO A 115 -9.75 -12.61 6.46
C PRO A 115 -10.53 -11.67 7.40
N PHE A 116 -11.82 -11.45 7.13
CA PHE A 116 -12.64 -10.41 7.75
C PHE A 116 -14.06 -10.93 8.08
N GLY A 117 -14.16 -12.22 8.43
CA GLY A 117 -15.43 -12.94 8.58
C GLY A 117 -16.43 -12.27 9.55
N SER A 118 -17.59 -11.93 8.99
CA SER A 118 -18.92 -11.75 9.61
C SER A 118 -19.08 -11.32 11.10
N GLU A 119 -18.29 -10.40 11.64
CA GLU A 119 -18.57 -9.82 12.97
C GLU A 119 -19.39 -8.51 12.96
N ASP A 120 -19.75 -7.96 11.78
CA ASP A 120 -20.62 -6.78 11.66
C ASP A 120 -22.13 -7.10 11.48
N ARG A 121 -22.59 -8.29 11.90
CA ARG A 121 -24.04 -8.51 12.10
C ARG A 121 -24.42 -8.12 13.52
N ILE A 122 -24.51 -6.82 13.78
CA ILE A 122 -25.31 -6.32 14.91
C ILE A 122 -26.79 -6.61 14.58
N PRO A 123 -27.57 -7.23 15.49
CA PRO A 123 -28.97 -7.58 15.26
C PRO A 123 -29.88 -6.37 15.02
#